data_AF-A0A3M1HQT6-F1
#
_entry.id   AF-A0A3M1HQT6-F1
#
_cell.length_a   1.000
_cell.length_b   1.000
_cell.length_c   1.000
_cell.angle_alpha   90.00
_cell.angle_beta   90.00
_cell.angle_gamma   90.00
#
_symmetry.space_group_name_H-M   'P 1'
#
loop_
_entity.id
_entity.type
_entity.pdbx_description
1 polymer ?
#
loop_
_entity_poly.entity_id
_entity_poly.type
_entity_poly.pdbx_seq_one_letter_code
_entity_poly.pdbx_strand_id
1 'polypeptide(L)'
;MLNWTESPEIHSGAIHARFDRRAAERAIRDRIGDWRYDALREEGGWQGQAPLLRIPLDAAPDATTQAWLSEWATVIKLPLLPSVRSQVVRELREFDPVLLLFLRHIESVRLEVDGDVWHVMRHRRSDREVVLRDARGKERRYWLARRAVDVAPDEGAKGDRAEVAAAFALDRGSGESQRTWFNFFPVRNAPAPFSGVLLHATFLLKPDRDALDESEPEFHWRLADALGAFLAEEAIPAMAAAHGPACLRLLEPRDEGTAHVREINERLRRHVAESAFVPSLNGALASPSALWLYCDELAKLLDQGEGVAAVVEAGGETR
;
A
#
# COMPACT_ATOMS: atom_id res chain seq x y z
N MET A 1 0.28 -1.32 17.38
CA MET A 1 -0.99 -1.20 18.14
C MET A 1 -1.03 -2.08 19.40
N LEU A 2 -0.72 -3.39 19.35
CA LEU A 2 -0.78 -4.28 20.53
C LEU A 2 0.27 -4.01 21.62
N ASN A 3 1.28 -3.18 21.33
CA ASN A 3 2.29 -2.73 22.30
C ASN A 3 1.88 -1.43 23.03
N TRP A 4 0.74 -0.84 22.69
CA TRP A 4 0.29 0.43 23.28
C TRP A 4 -0.57 0.24 24.52
N THR A 5 -1.11 -0.96 24.74
CA THR A 5 -2.04 -1.25 25.83
C THR A 5 -1.86 -2.69 26.31
N GLU A 6 -2.18 -2.93 27.58
CA GLU A 6 -2.30 -4.28 28.15
C GLU A 6 -3.76 -4.74 28.26
N SER A 7 -4.72 -3.83 28.03
CA SER A 7 -6.12 -4.07 28.33
C SER A 7 -7.11 -3.45 27.32
N PRO A 8 -7.08 -3.85 26.03
CA PRO A 8 -7.96 -3.29 25.02
C PRO A 8 -9.42 -3.72 25.26
N GLU A 9 -10.35 -2.84 24.93
CA GLU A 9 -11.80 -3.06 25.01
C GLU A 9 -12.41 -2.86 23.62
N ILE A 10 -13.36 -3.73 23.25
CA ILE A 10 -14.09 -3.67 21.99
C ILE A 10 -15.58 -3.66 22.32
N HIS A 11 -16.27 -2.65 21.83
CA HIS A 11 -17.72 -2.50 21.97
C HIS A 11 -18.33 -2.35 20.57
N SER A 12 -19.19 -3.30 20.17
CA SER A 12 -19.84 -3.29 18.86
C SER A 12 -21.18 -4.01 18.94
N GLY A 13 -22.28 -3.29 18.69
CA GLY A 13 -23.62 -3.82 18.86
C GLY A 13 -23.84 -4.40 20.27
N ALA A 14 -24.21 -5.68 20.35
CA ALA A 14 -24.42 -6.39 21.61
C ALA A 14 -23.13 -6.96 22.23
N ILE A 15 -21.98 -6.82 21.56
CA ILE A 15 -20.71 -7.40 22.00
C ILE A 15 -19.93 -6.33 22.78
N HIS A 16 -19.60 -6.65 24.02
CA HIS A 16 -18.74 -5.84 24.88
C HIS A 16 -17.69 -6.73 25.53
N ALA A 17 -16.47 -6.68 25.02
CA ALA A 17 -15.38 -7.52 25.47
C ALA A 17 -14.18 -6.68 25.88
N ARG A 18 -13.58 -7.02 27.02
CA ARG A 18 -12.26 -6.56 27.43
C ARG A 18 -11.30 -7.71 27.36
N PHE A 19 -10.10 -7.44 26.88
CA PHE A 19 -8.98 -8.35 27.03
C PHE A 19 -8.05 -7.75 28.06
N ASP A 20 -7.49 -8.56 28.95
CA ASP A 20 -6.50 -8.11 29.94
C ASP A 20 -5.40 -9.16 30.00
N ARG A 21 -4.16 -8.74 29.72
CA ARG A 21 -3.03 -9.65 29.61
C ARG A 21 -2.77 -10.42 30.92
N ARG A 22 -2.88 -9.75 32.07
CA ARG A 22 -2.60 -10.35 33.39
C ARG A 22 -3.73 -11.28 33.81
N ALA A 23 -4.97 -10.92 33.54
CA ALA A 23 -6.11 -11.78 33.78
C ALA A 23 -6.06 -13.02 32.90
N ALA A 24 -5.70 -12.86 31.62
CA ALA A 24 -5.50 -13.98 30.71
C ALA A 24 -4.36 -14.90 31.19
N GLU A 25 -3.22 -14.34 31.59
CA GLU A 25 -2.10 -15.12 32.15
C GLU A 25 -2.54 -15.95 33.36
N ARG A 26 -3.22 -15.32 34.34
CA ARG A 26 -3.73 -16.04 35.52
C ARG A 26 -4.69 -17.16 35.12
N ALA A 27 -5.68 -16.86 34.28
CA ALA A 27 -6.67 -17.85 33.86
C ALA A 27 -6.05 -19.03 33.08
N ILE A 28 -5.02 -18.76 32.27
CA ILE A 28 -4.28 -19.83 31.58
C ILE A 28 -3.50 -20.65 32.60
N ARG A 29 -2.69 -20.01 33.47
CA ARG A 29 -1.92 -20.69 34.52
C ARG A 29 -2.81 -21.56 35.41
N ASP A 30 -3.95 -21.05 35.85
CA ASP A 30 -4.94 -21.79 36.66
C ASP A 30 -5.48 -23.02 35.91
N ARG A 31 -5.59 -22.96 34.58
CA ARG A 31 -6.16 -24.04 33.75
C ARG A 31 -5.16 -25.13 33.38
N ILE A 32 -3.92 -24.77 33.04
CA ILE A 32 -2.92 -25.71 32.52
C ILE A 32 -1.75 -25.96 33.48
N GLY A 33 -1.68 -25.24 34.60
CA GLY A 33 -0.59 -25.26 35.56
C GLY A 33 0.60 -24.41 35.12
N ASP A 34 1.35 -23.89 36.10
CA ASP A 34 2.51 -23.01 35.86
C ASP A 34 3.57 -23.65 34.98
N TRP A 35 3.91 -24.93 35.23
CA TRP A 35 4.94 -25.64 34.47
C TRP A 35 4.65 -25.67 32.97
N ARG A 36 3.36 -25.87 32.59
CA ARG A 36 2.97 -25.96 31.18
C ARG A 36 2.85 -24.59 30.54
N TYR A 37 2.43 -23.59 31.32
CA TYR A 37 2.47 -22.20 30.88
C TYR A 37 3.91 -21.76 30.58
N ASP A 38 4.85 -22.02 31.49
CA ASP A 38 6.24 -21.61 31.32
C ASP A 38 6.90 -22.36 30.15
N ALA A 39 6.61 -23.65 29.96
CA ALA A 39 7.04 -24.40 28.78
C ALA A 39 6.47 -23.81 27.47
N LEU A 40 5.16 -23.51 27.41
CA LEU A 40 4.55 -22.87 26.24
C LEU A 40 5.11 -21.47 25.98
N ARG A 41 5.51 -20.76 27.04
CA ARG A 41 6.12 -19.43 26.91
C ARG A 41 7.50 -19.54 26.25
N GLU A 42 8.31 -20.52 26.66
CA GLU A 42 9.64 -20.78 26.11
C GLU A 42 9.58 -21.34 24.68
N GLU A 43 8.73 -22.34 24.44
CA GLU A 43 8.59 -23.00 23.13
C GLU A 43 7.82 -22.14 22.12
N GLY A 44 6.80 -21.40 22.58
CA GLY A 44 5.89 -20.62 21.74
C GLY A 44 6.41 -19.22 21.39
N GLY A 45 7.63 -18.86 21.80
CA GLY A 45 8.23 -17.56 21.51
C GLY A 45 7.48 -16.38 22.14
N TRP A 46 6.78 -16.61 23.25
CA TRP A 46 6.11 -15.53 23.96
C TRP A 46 7.19 -14.68 24.61
N GLN A 47 7.31 -13.40 24.24
CA GLN A 47 8.34 -12.47 24.73
C GLN A 47 8.13 -12.10 26.22
N GLY A 48 8.15 -13.10 27.10
CA GLY A 48 7.98 -12.96 28.54
C GLY A 48 6.55 -12.74 29.03
N GLN A 49 5.53 -12.68 28.15
CA GLN A 49 4.15 -12.37 28.53
C GLN A 49 3.12 -13.14 27.71
N ALA A 50 1.93 -13.40 28.28
CA ALA A 50 0.81 -13.96 27.53
C ALA A 50 0.44 -13.06 26.34
N PRO A 51 0.14 -13.62 25.15
CA PRO A 51 -0.30 -12.82 24.02
C PRO A 51 -1.58 -12.07 24.34
N LEU A 52 -1.71 -10.84 23.82
CA LEU A 52 -2.94 -10.05 23.96
C LEU A 52 -4.08 -10.70 23.14
N LEU A 53 -5.33 -10.36 23.49
CA LEU A 53 -6.54 -10.82 22.79
C LEU A 53 -6.83 -12.34 22.87
N ARG A 54 -6.35 -13.03 23.90
CA ARG A 54 -6.55 -14.49 24.06
C ARG A 54 -7.86 -14.88 24.74
N ILE A 55 -8.16 -14.23 25.86
CA ILE A 55 -9.35 -14.55 26.67
C ILE A 55 -10.23 -13.29 26.70
N PRO A 56 -11.41 -13.32 26.07
CA PRO A 56 -12.38 -12.25 26.21
C PRO A 56 -12.98 -12.30 27.62
N LEU A 57 -13.05 -11.14 28.25
CA LEU A 57 -13.73 -10.92 29.52
C LEU A 57 -14.93 -10.01 29.28
N ASP A 58 -15.99 -10.19 30.03
CA ASP A 58 -17.14 -9.29 29.97
C ASP A 58 -16.71 -7.87 30.34
N ALA A 59 -17.18 -6.91 29.56
CA ALA A 59 -16.95 -5.49 29.80
C ALA A 59 -18.27 -4.73 29.75
N ALA A 60 -18.39 -3.71 30.59
CA ALA A 60 -19.44 -2.72 30.45
C ALA A 60 -18.81 -1.43 29.91
N PRO A 61 -19.38 -0.81 28.87
CA PRO A 61 -18.90 0.48 28.40
C PRO A 61 -19.08 1.55 29.50
N ASP A 62 -18.04 2.34 29.73
CA ASP A 62 -18.12 3.50 30.62
C ASP A 62 -18.94 4.65 29.98
N ALA A 63 -19.16 5.73 30.72
CA ALA A 63 -19.98 6.85 30.25
C ALA A 63 -19.43 7.49 28.95
N THR A 64 -18.11 7.58 28.81
CA THR A 64 -17.46 8.14 27.63
C THR A 64 -17.62 7.20 26.44
N THR A 65 -17.38 5.90 26.63
CA THR A 65 -17.60 4.89 25.59
C THR A 65 -19.05 4.82 25.16
N GLN A 66 -20.00 4.94 26.09
CA GLN A 66 -21.43 5.00 25.77
C GLN A 66 -21.79 6.22 24.92
N ALA A 67 -21.23 7.39 25.23
CA ALA A 67 -21.41 8.57 24.39
C ALA A 67 -20.91 8.32 22.96
N TRP A 68 -19.72 7.73 22.79
CA TRP A 68 -19.19 7.39 21.47
C TRP A 68 -20.03 6.35 20.72
N LEU A 69 -20.58 5.35 21.41
CA LEU A 69 -21.46 4.34 20.79
C LEU A 69 -22.78 4.93 20.26
N SER A 70 -23.17 6.13 20.69
CA SER A 70 -24.31 6.84 20.12
C SER A 70 -24.02 7.43 18.73
N GLU A 71 -22.75 7.66 18.42
CA GLU A 71 -22.28 8.20 17.14
C GLU A 71 -21.67 7.12 16.23
N TRP A 72 -21.06 6.09 16.81
CA TRP A 72 -20.27 5.08 16.10
C TRP A 72 -20.77 3.67 16.38
N ALA A 73 -20.87 2.85 15.33
CA ALA A 73 -21.31 1.45 15.45
C ALA A 73 -20.33 0.57 16.24
N THR A 74 -19.05 0.92 16.23
CA THR A 74 -17.98 0.17 16.91
C THR A 74 -17.01 1.15 17.57
N VAL A 75 -16.70 0.91 18.84
CA VAL A 75 -15.71 1.65 19.61
C VAL A 75 -14.64 0.67 20.10
N ILE A 76 -13.39 0.93 19.73
CA ILE A 76 -12.22 0.21 20.24
C ILE A 76 -11.48 1.16 21.18
N LYS A 77 -11.46 0.82 22.47
CA LYS A 77 -10.79 1.60 23.49
C LYS A 77 -9.48 0.92 23.86
N LEU A 78 -8.39 1.68 23.76
CA LEU A 78 -7.04 1.22 24.03
C LEU A 78 -6.46 2.07 25.18
N PRO A 79 -6.60 1.65 26.46
CA PRO A 79 -5.96 2.33 27.57
C PRO A 79 -4.44 2.35 27.36
N LEU A 80 -3.88 3.54 27.12
CA LEU A 80 -2.47 3.67 26.74
C LEU A 80 -1.55 3.42 27.93
N LEU A 81 -0.44 2.72 27.69
CA LEU A 81 0.67 2.67 28.63
C LEU A 81 1.28 4.07 28.80
N PRO A 82 1.73 4.47 30.01
CA PRO A 82 2.30 5.80 30.24
C PRO A 82 3.48 6.13 29.30
N SER A 83 4.31 5.11 28.97
CA SER A 83 5.48 5.26 28.12
C SER A 83 5.17 5.54 26.64
N VAL A 84 3.98 5.18 26.15
CA VAL A 84 3.65 5.28 24.71
C VAL A 84 2.82 6.51 24.35
N ARG A 85 2.26 7.22 25.33
CA ARG A 85 1.31 8.33 25.07
C ARG A 85 1.89 9.40 24.16
N SER A 86 3.11 9.86 24.45
CA SER A 86 3.78 10.91 23.65
C SER A 86 4.05 10.46 22.21
N GLN A 87 4.42 9.18 22.02
CA GLN A 87 4.62 8.59 20.71
C GLN A 87 3.29 8.55 19.93
N VAL A 88 2.21 8.06 20.53
CA VAL A 88 0.89 7.98 19.87
C VAL A 88 0.41 9.37 19.47
N VAL A 89 0.50 10.35 20.36
CA VAL A 89 0.12 11.75 20.05
C VAL A 89 0.92 12.30 18.87
N ARG A 90 2.23 12.05 18.82
CA ARG A 90 3.07 12.46 17.69
C ARG A 90 2.63 11.78 16.39
N GLU A 91 2.46 10.45 16.40
CA GLU A 91 2.06 9.69 15.21
C GLU A 91 0.69 10.12 14.67
N LEU A 92 -0.28 10.44 15.55
CA LEU A 92 -1.57 10.98 15.13
C LEU A 92 -1.43 12.36 14.48
N ARG A 93 -0.61 13.24 15.06
CA ARG A 93 -0.36 14.59 14.51
C ARG A 93 0.40 14.58 13.19
N GLU A 94 1.22 13.56 12.96
CA GLU A 94 1.98 13.33 11.73
C GLU A 94 1.21 12.48 10.70
N PHE A 95 -0.10 12.27 10.89
CA PHE A 95 -0.91 11.47 9.98
C PHE A 95 -0.87 12.03 8.55
N ASP A 96 -0.37 11.22 7.61
CA ASP A 96 -0.28 11.58 6.20
C ASP A 96 -1.57 11.19 5.45
N PRO A 97 -2.28 12.13 4.82
CA PRO A 97 -3.44 11.84 3.98
C PRO A 97 -3.21 10.78 2.90
N VAL A 98 -1.97 10.63 2.41
CA VAL A 98 -1.58 9.62 1.41
C VAL A 98 -1.94 8.19 1.84
N LEU A 99 -2.01 7.93 3.14
CA LEU A 99 -2.43 6.64 3.71
C LEU A 99 -3.85 6.23 3.27
N LEU A 100 -4.70 7.18 2.88
CA LEU A 100 -6.07 6.87 2.45
C LEU A 100 -6.16 6.41 0.99
N LEU A 101 -5.12 6.58 0.15
CA LEU A 101 -5.20 6.31 -1.29
C LEU A 101 -5.58 4.85 -1.59
N PHE A 102 -4.92 3.91 -0.92
CA PHE A 102 -5.08 2.49 -1.20
C PHE A 102 -6.21 1.84 -0.39
N LEU A 103 -6.81 2.56 0.56
CA LEU A 103 -7.96 2.08 1.33
C LEU A 103 -9.23 2.17 0.48
N ARG A 104 -9.93 1.05 0.28
CA ARG A 104 -11.10 0.99 -0.61
C ARG A 104 -12.32 1.70 -0.02
N HIS A 105 -12.65 1.37 1.22
CA HIS A 105 -13.91 1.74 1.88
C HIS A 105 -13.79 2.86 2.91
N ILE A 106 -12.56 3.33 3.17
CA ILE A 106 -12.32 4.45 4.09
C ILE A 106 -12.20 5.71 3.26
N GLU A 107 -13.17 6.60 3.42
CA GLU A 107 -13.24 7.89 2.71
C GLU A 107 -12.78 9.05 3.57
N SER A 108 -12.85 8.92 4.89
CA SER A 108 -12.44 9.97 5.80
C SER A 108 -11.92 9.42 7.11
N VAL A 109 -11.03 10.20 7.72
CA VAL A 109 -10.49 9.94 9.05
C VAL A 109 -10.56 11.25 9.82
N ARG A 110 -11.29 11.23 10.94
CA ARG A 110 -11.32 12.31 11.93
C ARG A 110 -10.39 11.94 13.07
N LEU A 111 -9.52 12.86 13.43
CA LEU A 111 -8.54 12.71 14.50
C LEU A 111 -8.78 13.82 15.51
N GLU A 112 -8.84 13.46 16.78
CA GLU A 112 -9.07 14.38 17.89
C GLU A 112 -8.04 14.10 18.99
N VAL A 113 -7.20 15.10 19.29
CA VAL A 113 -6.10 14.97 20.25
C VAL A 113 -6.03 16.22 21.11
N ASP A 114 -6.21 16.06 22.42
CA ASP A 114 -6.18 17.15 23.41
C ASP A 114 -7.09 18.35 23.02
N GLY A 115 -8.23 18.08 22.36
CA GLY A 115 -9.20 19.07 21.88
C GLY A 115 -8.95 19.60 20.47
N ASP A 116 -7.78 19.36 19.89
CA ASP A 116 -7.51 19.67 18.48
C ASP A 116 -8.20 18.62 17.60
N VAL A 117 -9.10 19.07 16.73
CA VAL A 117 -9.81 18.20 15.78
C VAL A 117 -9.33 18.50 14.37
N TRP A 118 -8.92 17.45 13.66
CA TRP A 118 -8.68 17.54 12.23
C TRP A 118 -9.38 16.44 11.45
N HIS A 119 -9.70 16.77 10.21
CA HIS A 119 -10.41 15.89 9.30
C HIS A 119 -9.60 15.74 8.01
N VAL A 120 -9.33 14.49 7.65
CA VAL A 120 -8.64 14.13 6.42
C VAL A 120 -9.61 13.36 5.56
N MET A 121 -9.74 13.76 4.29
CA MET A 121 -10.73 13.21 3.39
C MET A 121 -10.10 12.73 2.10
N ARG A 122 -10.60 11.60 1.59
CA ARG A 122 -10.39 11.06 0.27
C ARG A 122 -11.69 11.20 -0.52
N HIS A 123 -11.63 11.93 -1.62
CA HIS A 123 -12.76 12.09 -2.53
C HIS A 123 -12.39 11.60 -3.93
N ARG A 124 -13.22 10.75 -4.52
CA ARG A 124 -13.04 10.28 -5.90
C ARG A 124 -13.75 11.25 -6.85
N ARG A 125 -13.00 11.94 -7.71
CA ARG A 125 -13.55 12.86 -8.71
C ARG A 125 -13.93 12.18 -10.02
N SER A 126 -13.20 11.14 -10.40
CA SER A 126 -13.47 10.34 -11.59
C SER A 126 -13.01 8.89 -11.37
N ASP A 127 -13.12 8.05 -12.40
CA ASP A 127 -12.67 6.66 -12.31
C ASP A 127 -11.20 6.54 -11.91
N ARG A 128 -10.36 7.51 -12.28
CA ARG A 128 -8.91 7.47 -12.02
C ARG A 128 -8.38 8.67 -11.25
N GLU A 129 -9.20 9.67 -10.92
CA GLU A 129 -8.78 10.83 -10.14
C GLU A 129 -9.29 10.76 -8.70
N VAL A 130 -8.35 10.86 -7.76
CA VAL A 130 -8.60 10.94 -6.32
C VAL A 130 -8.02 12.23 -5.79
N VAL A 131 -8.79 12.93 -4.95
CA VAL A 131 -8.37 14.13 -4.25
C VAL A 131 -8.26 13.82 -2.77
N LEU A 132 -7.09 14.10 -2.22
CA LEU A 132 -6.86 14.08 -0.78
C LEU A 132 -6.94 15.51 -0.26
N ARG A 133 -7.74 15.73 0.76
CA ARG A 133 -7.83 17.00 1.48
C ARG A 133 -7.28 16.81 2.89
N ASP A 134 -6.28 17.61 3.24
CA ASP A 134 -5.71 17.61 4.59
C ASP A 134 -6.53 18.46 5.57
N ALA A 135 -6.13 18.41 6.84
CA ALA A 135 -6.70 19.17 7.95
C ALA A 135 -6.80 20.68 7.69
N ARG A 136 -5.90 21.23 6.88
CA ARG A 136 -5.78 22.66 6.56
C ARG A 136 -6.55 23.03 5.30
N GLY A 137 -7.28 22.08 4.72
CA GLY A 137 -8.01 22.26 3.46
C GLY A 137 -7.12 22.22 2.23
N LYS A 138 -5.82 21.90 2.35
CA LYS A 138 -4.93 21.76 1.19
C LYS A 138 -5.34 20.50 0.43
N GLU A 139 -5.62 20.67 -0.85
CA GLU A 139 -5.93 19.58 -1.75
C GLU A 139 -4.67 19.08 -2.46
N ARG A 140 -4.59 17.76 -2.64
CA ARG A 140 -3.59 17.08 -3.45
C ARG A 140 -4.32 16.11 -4.37
N ARG A 141 -4.08 16.21 -5.67
CA ARG A 141 -4.74 15.35 -6.66
C ARG A 141 -3.82 14.23 -7.10
N TYR A 142 -4.37 13.04 -7.19
CA TYR A 142 -3.69 11.83 -7.58
C TYR A 142 -4.44 11.14 -8.71
N TRP A 143 -3.69 10.64 -9.68
CA TRP A 143 -4.16 9.54 -10.49
C TRP A 143 -4.03 8.26 -9.65
N LEU A 144 -5.06 7.42 -9.64
CA LEU A 144 -5.07 6.13 -8.94
C LEU A 144 -5.77 5.09 -9.80
N ALA A 145 -5.10 3.96 -9.94
CA ALA A 145 -5.62 2.79 -10.64
C ALA A 145 -5.27 1.53 -9.86
N ARG A 146 -6.14 0.52 -9.99
CA ARG A 146 -6.00 -0.78 -9.34
C ARG A 146 -6.46 -1.87 -10.29
N ARG A 147 -5.82 -3.03 -10.19
CA ARG A 147 -6.10 -4.23 -10.99
C ARG A 147 -6.10 -5.44 -10.06
N ALA A 148 -7.20 -6.19 -10.08
CA ALA A 148 -7.22 -7.51 -9.47
C ALA A 148 -6.35 -8.46 -10.30
N VAL A 149 -5.54 -9.27 -9.64
CA VAL A 149 -4.62 -10.21 -10.29
C VAL A 149 -4.93 -11.62 -9.79
N ASP A 150 -4.88 -12.58 -10.70
CA ASP A 150 -5.15 -13.99 -10.39
C ASP A 150 -3.86 -14.67 -9.92
N VAL A 151 -3.40 -14.23 -8.75
CA VAL A 151 -2.21 -14.75 -8.08
C VAL A 151 -2.61 -15.13 -6.67
N ALA A 152 -2.35 -16.37 -6.27
CA ALA A 152 -2.61 -16.89 -4.93
C ALA A 152 -1.29 -17.35 -4.27
N PRO A 153 -1.13 -17.16 -2.95
CA PRO A 153 0.04 -17.65 -2.22
C PRO A 153 0.11 -19.18 -2.27
N ASP A 154 -1.03 -19.88 -2.16
CA ASP A 154 -1.12 -21.34 -2.24
C ASP A 154 -2.08 -21.81 -3.35
N GLU A 155 -1.78 -22.96 -3.97
CA GLU A 155 -2.69 -23.72 -4.84
C GLU A 155 -3.87 -24.30 -4.01
N GLY A 156 -4.82 -23.44 -3.61
CA GLY A 156 -5.96 -23.86 -2.79
C GLY A 156 -6.59 -22.76 -1.95
N ALA A 157 -5.92 -21.61 -1.81
CA ALA A 157 -6.45 -20.45 -1.11
C ALA A 157 -7.60 -19.79 -1.91
N LYS A 158 -8.80 -20.37 -1.84
CA LYS A 158 -10.04 -19.68 -2.21
C LYS A 158 -10.32 -18.60 -1.17
N GLY A 159 -9.92 -17.37 -1.44
CA GLY A 159 -10.13 -16.29 -0.47
C GLY A 159 -10.21 -14.92 -1.11
N ASP A 160 -9.06 -14.33 -1.43
CA ASP A 160 -9.01 -12.95 -1.90
C ASP A 160 -8.15 -12.88 -3.15
N ARG A 161 -8.72 -12.33 -4.23
CA ARG A 161 -7.94 -11.96 -5.41
C ARG A 161 -6.90 -10.94 -4.96
N ALA A 162 -5.63 -11.23 -5.21
CA ALA A 162 -4.58 -10.26 -5.00
C ALA A 162 -4.86 -8.98 -5.82
N GLU A 163 -4.34 -7.85 -5.37
CA GLU A 163 -4.48 -6.57 -6.06
C GLU A 163 -3.11 -5.93 -6.22
N VAL A 164 -2.88 -5.34 -7.41
CA VAL A 164 -1.81 -4.39 -7.67
C VAL A 164 -2.42 -3.02 -7.96
N ALA A 165 -1.77 -1.95 -7.54
CA ALA A 165 -2.24 -0.60 -7.78
C ALA A 165 -1.06 0.38 -7.87
N ALA A 166 -1.28 1.49 -8.55
CA ALA A 166 -0.33 2.59 -8.62
C ALA A 166 -1.05 3.93 -8.50
N ALA A 167 -0.36 4.88 -7.89
CA ALA A 167 -0.80 6.26 -7.84
C ALA A 167 0.35 7.23 -8.10
N PHE A 168 0.05 8.35 -8.74
CA PHE A 168 1.01 9.45 -8.90
C PHE A 168 0.28 10.79 -8.79
N ALA A 169 0.99 11.82 -8.34
CA ALA A 169 0.39 13.14 -8.20
C ALA A 169 0.12 13.77 -9.58
N LEU A 170 -1.04 14.39 -9.73
CA LEU A 170 -1.40 15.17 -10.94
C LEU A 170 -0.90 16.61 -10.86
N ASP A 171 -0.65 17.11 -9.66
CA ASP A 171 -0.16 18.47 -9.43
C ASP A 171 1.38 18.50 -9.51
N ARG A 172 1.94 19.35 -10.38
CA ARG A 172 3.40 19.54 -10.46
C ARG A 172 3.93 20.11 -9.14
N GLY A 173 4.94 19.46 -8.55
CA GLY A 173 5.62 19.95 -7.35
C GLY A 173 5.12 19.40 -6.02
N SER A 174 4.11 18.52 -5.99
CA SER A 174 3.67 17.83 -4.76
C SER A 174 4.49 16.57 -4.43
N GLY A 175 5.75 16.53 -4.89
CA GLY A 175 6.65 15.38 -4.77
C GLY A 175 7.12 15.16 -3.33
N GLU A 176 6.23 14.79 -2.43
CA GLU A 176 6.62 14.15 -1.18
C GLU A 176 6.77 12.65 -1.46
N SER A 177 8.04 12.24 -1.51
CA SER A 177 8.49 10.89 -1.81
C SER A 177 8.18 9.96 -0.63
N GLN A 178 7.00 9.36 -0.59
CA GLN A 178 6.84 8.13 0.16
C GLN A 178 7.49 7.01 -0.66
N ARG A 179 8.72 6.64 -0.25
CA ARG A 179 9.62 5.73 -0.99
C ARG A 179 9.48 4.30 -0.50
N THR A 180 8.26 3.81 -0.41
CA THR A 180 8.00 2.50 0.19
C THR A 180 6.86 1.82 -0.53
N TRP A 181 6.91 0.49 -0.53
CA TRP A 181 5.82 -0.35 -0.94
C TRP A 181 4.60 -0.13 -0.04
N PHE A 182 3.44 -0.07 -0.66
CA PHE A 182 2.18 -0.09 0.07
C PHE A 182 1.56 -1.49 0.02
N ASN A 183 1.07 -1.93 1.16
CA ASN A 183 0.10 -3.00 1.27
C ASN A 183 -1.05 -2.47 2.12
N PHE A 184 -1.94 -1.72 1.46
CA PHE A 184 -2.89 -0.74 2.00
C PHE A 184 -2.24 0.43 2.78
N PHE A 185 -1.22 0.14 3.58
CA PHE A 185 -0.38 1.10 4.31
C PHE A 185 1.09 0.95 3.89
N PRO A 186 1.93 1.98 4.11
CA PRO A 186 3.37 1.93 3.88
C PRO A 186 4.06 0.82 4.66
N VAL A 187 4.96 0.08 4.02
CA VAL A 187 5.76 -1.00 4.62
C VAL A 187 7.14 -0.45 4.98
N ARG A 188 7.39 -0.22 6.27
CA ARG A 188 8.54 0.57 6.77
C ARG A 188 9.89 0.16 6.20
N ASN A 189 10.16 -1.14 6.10
CA ASN A 189 11.45 -1.70 5.68
C ASN A 189 11.42 -2.27 4.25
N ALA A 190 10.50 -1.81 3.41
CA ALA A 190 10.40 -2.24 2.00
C ALA A 190 10.38 -1.02 1.07
N PRO A 191 11.55 -0.46 0.70
CA PRO A 191 11.61 0.65 -0.23
C PRO A 191 11.10 0.25 -1.63
N ALA A 192 10.29 1.13 -2.23
CA ALA A 192 9.81 0.97 -3.59
C ALA A 192 10.87 1.44 -4.62
N PRO A 193 10.89 0.87 -5.84
CA PRO A 193 11.97 1.12 -6.81
C PRO A 193 11.87 2.49 -7.51
N PHE A 194 10.69 3.12 -7.51
CA PHE A 194 10.42 4.38 -8.20
C PHE A 194 10.02 5.46 -7.21
N SER A 195 10.55 6.67 -7.39
CA SER A 195 10.39 7.74 -6.41
C SER A 195 9.20 8.67 -6.68
N GLY A 196 8.68 8.70 -7.90
CA GLY A 196 7.54 9.54 -8.29
C GLY A 196 6.23 8.79 -8.47
N VAL A 197 6.19 7.49 -8.18
CA VAL A 197 4.99 6.65 -8.25
C VAL A 197 4.86 5.87 -6.94
N LEU A 198 3.69 5.96 -6.33
CA LEU A 198 3.30 5.14 -5.18
C LEU A 198 2.84 3.79 -5.70
N LEU A 199 3.46 2.71 -5.20
CA LEU A 199 3.20 1.36 -5.67
C LEU A 199 2.57 0.54 -4.55
N HIS A 200 1.52 -0.17 -4.91
CA HIS A 200 0.78 -1.04 -4.00
C HIS A 200 0.68 -2.45 -4.57
N ALA A 201 0.92 -3.44 -3.72
CA ALA A 201 0.56 -4.82 -3.97
C ALA A 201 0.21 -5.53 -2.67
N THR A 202 -0.70 -6.50 -2.74
CA THR A 202 -1.11 -7.33 -1.59
C THR A 202 -0.06 -8.41 -1.27
N PHE A 203 1.17 -7.99 -1.00
CA PHE A 203 2.25 -8.87 -0.56
C PHE A 203 1.93 -9.54 0.78
N LEU A 204 2.55 -10.68 1.07
CA LEU A 204 2.59 -11.20 2.43
C LEU A 204 3.56 -10.35 3.25
N LEU A 205 3.17 -10.03 4.48
CA LEU A 205 3.98 -9.25 5.41
C LEU A 205 4.35 -10.13 6.59
N LYS A 206 5.50 -9.84 7.21
CA LYS A 206 5.84 -10.41 8.53
C LYS A 206 4.77 -10.04 9.57
N PRO A 207 4.65 -10.78 10.69
CA PRO A 207 3.65 -10.50 11.73
C PRO A 207 3.71 -9.08 12.31
N ASP A 208 4.90 -8.46 12.35
CA ASP A 208 5.10 -7.07 12.77
C ASP A 208 4.62 -6.04 11.71
N ARG A 209 4.39 -6.50 10.47
CA ARG A 209 4.01 -5.75 9.28
C ARG A 209 5.03 -4.70 8.83
N ASP A 210 6.24 -4.75 9.36
CA ASP A 210 7.29 -3.78 9.05
C ASP A 210 8.09 -4.19 7.81
N ALA A 211 8.06 -5.46 7.41
CA ALA A 211 8.74 -5.98 6.23
C ALA A 211 7.87 -7.00 5.47
N LEU A 212 8.25 -7.27 4.21
CA LEU A 212 7.68 -8.35 3.42
C LEU A 212 8.06 -9.71 4.02
N ASP A 213 7.15 -10.66 3.95
CA ASP A 213 7.46 -12.06 4.28
C ASP A 213 8.43 -12.64 3.24
N GLU A 214 9.38 -13.43 3.71
CA GLU A 214 10.41 -14.07 2.88
C GLU A 214 10.10 -15.55 2.66
N SER A 215 9.04 -16.11 3.28
CA SER A 215 8.66 -17.51 3.14
C SER A 215 8.10 -17.87 1.76
N GLU A 216 7.47 -16.91 1.06
CA GLU A 216 6.77 -17.14 -0.22
C GLU A 216 7.31 -16.23 -1.34
N PRO A 217 8.58 -16.39 -1.76
CA PRO A 217 9.19 -15.48 -2.72
C PRO A 217 8.53 -15.52 -4.10
N GLU A 218 8.07 -16.68 -4.56
CA GLU A 218 7.43 -16.85 -5.87
C GLU A 218 6.08 -16.12 -5.97
N PHE A 219 5.32 -16.07 -4.88
CA PHE A 219 4.10 -15.26 -4.81
C PHE A 219 4.43 -13.77 -4.99
N HIS A 220 5.46 -13.27 -4.31
CA HIS A 220 5.89 -11.88 -4.43
C HIS A 220 6.42 -11.54 -5.83
N TRP A 221 7.14 -12.46 -6.47
CA TRP A 221 7.61 -12.28 -7.84
C TRP A 221 6.44 -12.19 -8.83
N ARG A 222 5.44 -13.08 -8.73
CA ARG A 222 4.25 -13.02 -9.57
C ARG A 222 3.48 -11.70 -9.41
N LEU A 223 3.40 -11.16 -8.18
CA LEU A 223 2.83 -9.84 -7.94
C LEU A 223 3.67 -8.71 -8.57
N ALA A 224 5.00 -8.81 -8.48
CA ALA A 224 5.91 -7.84 -9.10
C ALA A 224 5.77 -7.82 -10.62
N ASP A 225 5.69 -9.00 -11.25
CA ASP A 225 5.50 -9.15 -12.70
C ASP A 225 4.14 -8.59 -13.13
N ALA A 226 3.07 -8.91 -12.39
CA ALA A 226 1.73 -8.39 -12.67
C ALA A 226 1.65 -6.86 -12.49
N LEU A 227 2.34 -6.31 -11.50
CA LEU A 227 2.46 -4.86 -11.33
C LEU A 227 3.28 -4.24 -12.47
N GLY A 228 4.35 -4.89 -12.93
CA GLY A 228 5.15 -4.46 -14.07
C GLY A 228 4.31 -4.29 -15.33
N ALA A 229 3.51 -5.31 -15.65
CA ALA A 229 2.60 -5.28 -16.78
C ALA A 229 1.56 -4.15 -16.64
N PHE A 230 0.97 -4.02 -15.45
CA PHE A 230 0.03 -2.94 -15.15
C PHE A 230 0.64 -1.54 -15.28
N LEU A 231 1.90 -1.34 -14.82
CA LEU A 231 2.58 -0.07 -14.97
C LEU A 231 2.80 0.26 -16.44
N ALA A 232 3.30 -0.70 -17.22
CA ALA A 232 3.56 -0.53 -18.64
C ALA A 232 2.27 -0.22 -19.44
N GLU A 233 1.22 -0.99 -19.22
CA GLU A 233 -0.02 -0.86 -20.01
C GLU A 233 -0.86 0.37 -19.64
N GLU A 234 -0.78 0.83 -18.39
CA GLU A 234 -1.79 1.75 -17.86
C GLU A 234 -1.18 2.97 -17.15
N ALA A 235 -0.34 2.75 -16.13
CA ALA A 235 0.13 3.84 -15.30
C ALA A 235 1.12 4.77 -16.02
N ILE A 236 2.06 4.21 -16.79
CA ILE A 236 3.08 4.98 -17.51
C ILE A 236 2.44 5.79 -18.64
N PRO A 237 1.57 5.23 -19.51
CA PRO A 237 0.83 6.01 -20.49
C PRO A 237 0.01 7.15 -19.86
N ALA A 238 -0.69 6.89 -18.76
CA ALA A 238 -1.46 7.92 -18.06
C ALA A 238 -0.56 9.01 -17.48
N MET A 239 0.59 8.65 -16.91
CA MET A 239 1.56 9.58 -16.38
C MET A 239 2.17 10.46 -17.48
N ALA A 240 2.49 9.88 -18.63
CA ALA A 240 2.98 10.62 -19.79
C ALA A 240 1.93 11.54 -20.39
N ALA A 241 0.66 11.13 -20.41
CA ALA A 241 -0.44 12.02 -20.83
C ALA A 241 -0.61 13.21 -19.87
N ALA A 242 -0.46 12.98 -18.56
CA ALA A 242 -0.61 14.03 -17.55
C ALA A 242 0.59 15.00 -17.48
N HIS A 243 1.82 14.48 -17.60
CA HIS A 243 3.05 15.22 -17.31
C HIS A 243 3.99 15.41 -18.51
N GLY A 244 3.69 14.77 -19.63
CA GLY A 244 4.57 14.67 -20.81
C GLY A 244 5.66 13.60 -20.64
N PRO A 245 6.42 13.27 -21.71
CA PRO A 245 7.41 12.19 -21.70
C PRO A 245 8.54 12.35 -20.67
N ALA A 246 8.82 13.58 -20.23
CA ALA A 246 9.80 13.85 -19.17
C ALA A 246 9.45 13.19 -17.83
N CYS A 247 8.20 12.74 -17.66
CA CYS A 247 7.75 12.00 -16.48
C CYS A 247 8.48 10.67 -16.28
N LEU A 248 9.14 10.11 -17.31
CA LEU A 248 9.90 8.88 -17.19
C LEU A 248 11.06 9.00 -16.18
N ARG A 249 11.53 10.21 -15.88
CA ARG A 249 12.49 10.47 -14.78
C ARG A 249 11.93 10.09 -13.40
N LEU A 250 10.61 10.03 -13.25
CA LEU A 250 9.95 9.59 -12.02
C LEU A 250 10.09 8.07 -11.79
N LEU A 251 10.44 7.33 -12.85
CA LEU A 251 10.73 5.90 -12.85
C LEU A 251 12.24 5.62 -12.79
N GLU A 252 13.05 6.60 -12.38
CA GLU A 252 14.48 6.38 -12.15
C GLU A 252 14.68 5.30 -11.08
N PRO A 253 15.30 4.16 -11.45
CA PRO A 253 15.41 3.01 -10.58
C PRO A 253 16.34 3.26 -9.41
N ARG A 254 16.04 2.64 -8.26
CA ARG A 254 16.92 2.68 -7.08
C ARG A 254 17.12 1.30 -6.47
N ASP A 255 18.35 1.05 -6.03
CA ASP A 255 18.74 -0.15 -5.31
C ASP A 255 18.84 0.12 -3.80
N GLU A 256 17.71 -0.07 -3.13
CA GLU A 256 17.61 0.04 -1.68
C GLU A 256 16.84 -1.18 -1.14
N GLY A 257 17.05 -1.53 0.13
CA GLY A 257 16.29 -2.58 0.83
C GLY A 257 17.04 -3.91 1.02
N THR A 258 16.32 -4.90 1.55
CA THR A 258 16.84 -6.26 1.77
C THR A 258 17.11 -6.98 0.44
N ALA A 259 17.78 -8.13 0.47
CA ALA A 259 17.99 -8.94 -0.75
C ALA A 259 16.67 -9.29 -1.45
N HIS A 260 15.65 -9.67 -0.68
CA HIS A 260 14.32 -9.99 -1.19
C HIS A 260 13.63 -8.78 -1.85
N VAL A 261 13.64 -7.62 -1.19
CA VAL A 261 13.07 -6.38 -1.74
C VAL A 261 13.82 -5.95 -3.01
N ARG A 262 15.15 -6.09 -3.04
CA ARG A 262 15.94 -5.79 -4.23
C ARG A 262 15.60 -6.69 -5.41
N GLU A 263 15.35 -7.98 -5.20
CA GLU A 263 14.94 -8.90 -6.26
C GLU A 263 13.56 -8.54 -6.82
N ILE A 264 12.59 -8.23 -5.95
CA ILE A 264 11.26 -7.73 -6.35
C ILE A 264 11.39 -6.45 -7.17
N ASN A 265 12.20 -5.51 -6.69
CA ASN A 265 12.46 -4.23 -7.35
C ASN A 265 13.14 -4.45 -8.71
N GLU A 266 14.12 -5.34 -8.80
CA GLU A 266 14.84 -5.67 -10.03
C GLU A 266 13.93 -6.29 -11.09
N ARG A 267 13.04 -7.21 -10.70
CA ARG A 267 12.04 -7.77 -11.61
C ARG A 267 11.10 -6.71 -12.15
N LEU A 268 10.57 -5.85 -11.27
CA LEU A 268 9.69 -4.76 -11.69
C LEU A 268 10.41 -3.80 -12.65
N ARG A 269 11.65 -3.44 -12.32
CA ARG A 269 12.49 -2.57 -13.16
C ARG A 269 12.74 -3.21 -14.53
N ARG A 270 13.12 -4.49 -14.56
CA ARG A 270 13.36 -5.22 -15.80
C ARG A 270 12.11 -5.22 -16.67
N HIS A 271 10.96 -5.53 -16.09
CA HIS A 271 9.70 -5.56 -16.83
C HIS A 271 9.34 -4.19 -17.42
N VAL A 272 9.49 -3.12 -16.62
CA VAL A 272 9.28 -1.74 -17.08
C VAL A 272 10.31 -1.33 -18.14
N ALA A 273 11.56 -1.75 -18.00
CA ALA A 273 12.66 -1.47 -18.94
C ALA A 273 12.49 -2.22 -20.27
N GLU A 274 12.08 -3.48 -20.25
CA GLU A 274 11.77 -4.28 -21.44
C GLU A 274 10.53 -3.74 -22.17
N SER A 275 9.61 -3.16 -21.40
CA SER A 275 8.44 -2.45 -21.94
C SER A 275 8.76 -1.02 -22.38
N ALA A 276 9.97 -0.50 -22.11
CA ALA A 276 10.28 0.93 -22.05
C ALA A 276 10.12 1.66 -23.38
N PHE A 277 9.15 2.56 -23.38
CA PHE A 277 8.61 3.25 -24.53
C PHE A 277 9.60 4.19 -25.23
N VAL A 278 9.61 4.15 -26.56
CA VAL A 278 10.26 5.12 -27.43
C VAL A 278 9.25 6.23 -27.76
N PRO A 279 9.62 7.51 -27.60
CA PRO A 279 8.79 8.60 -28.11
C PRO A 279 8.73 8.51 -29.63
N SER A 280 7.53 8.34 -30.19
CA SER A 280 7.29 8.39 -31.64
C SER A 280 7.36 9.82 -32.16
N LEU A 281 7.43 9.97 -33.49
CA LEU A 281 7.54 11.29 -34.15
C LEU A 281 6.39 12.25 -33.84
N ASN A 282 5.21 11.73 -33.47
CA ASN A 282 4.05 12.53 -33.06
C ASN A 282 4.01 12.79 -31.53
N GLY A 283 5.06 12.42 -30.79
CA GLY A 283 5.17 12.60 -29.35
C GLY A 283 4.42 11.57 -28.50
N ALA A 284 3.82 10.53 -29.11
CA ALA A 284 3.24 9.42 -28.36
C ALA A 284 4.33 8.49 -27.82
N LEU A 285 4.02 7.71 -26.78
CA LEU A 285 4.92 6.68 -26.25
C LEU A 285 4.55 5.34 -26.89
N ALA A 286 5.50 4.69 -27.56
CA ALA A 286 5.31 3.37 -28.15
C ALA A 286 6.30 2.37 -27.52
N SER A 287 5.86 1.17 -27.14
CA SER A 287 6.79 0.14 -26.65
C SER A 287 7.84 -0.21 -27.73
N PRO A 288 9.10 -0.55 -27.38
CA PRO A 288 10.11 -0.93 -28.37
C PRO A 288 9.69 -2.12 -29.22
N SER A 289 8.92 -3.05 -28.63
CA SER A 289 8.36 -4.21 -29.31
C SER A 289 7.20 -3.87 -30.25
N ALA A 290 6.58 -2.70 -30.10
CA ALA A 290 5.52 -2.20 -30.98
C ALA A 290 6.06 -1.36 -32.15
N LEU A 291 7.37 -1.10 -32.19
CA LEU A 291 8.02 -0.45 -33.33
C LEU A 291 8.23 -1.46 -34.45
N TRP A 292 7.36 -1.41 -35.46
CA TRP A 292 7.62 -2.05 -36.74
C TRP A 292 8.62 -1.17 -37.50
N LEU A 293 9.88 -1.61 -37.56
CA LEU A 293 10.85 -1.03 -38.48
C LEU A 293 10.41 -1.39 -39.91
N TYR A 294 9.79 -0.45 -40.61
CA TYR A 294 9.59 -0.54 -42.06
C TYR A 294 10.97 -0.45 -42.77
N CYS A 295 11.68 -1.56 -42.78
CA CYS A 295 12.87 -1.76 -43.60
C CYS A 295 12.43 -2.26 -44.98
N ASP A 296 12.08 -1.36 -45.89
CA ASP A 296 12.30 -1.56 -47.34
C ASP A 296 11.92 -0.31 -48.17
N GLU A 297 10.93 0.48 -47.74
CA GLU A 297 10.57 1.73 -48.44
C GLU A 297 11.29 2.97 -47.91
N LEU A 298 11.74 2.93 -46.64
CA LEU A 298 12.45 4.05 -46.02
C LEU A 298 13.86 4.23 -46.59
N ALA A 299 14.51 3.15 -47.01
CA ALA A 299 15.79 3.22 -47.73
C ALA A 299 15.64 3.92 -49.09
N LYS A 300 14.48 3.81 -49.75
CA LYS A 300 14.19 4.51 -51.01
C LYS A 300 13.87 5.99 -50.80
N LEU A 301 13.35 6.36 -49.62
CA LEU A 301 13.13 7.76 -49.22
C LEU A 301 14.42 8.44 -48.72
N LEU A 302 15.30 7.71 -48.03
CA LEU A 302 16.56 8.23 -47.48
C LEU A 302 17.61 8.54 -48.56
N ASP A 303 17.50 7.93 -49.74
CA ASP A 303 18.34 8.27 -50.91
C ASP A 303 17.97 9.66 -51.52
N GLN A 304 16.92 10.33 -51.02
CA GLN A 304 16.49 11.66 -51.46
C GLN A 304 16.75 12.82 -50.48
N GLY A 305 17.43 12.56 -49.37
CA GLY A 305 18.00 13.61 -48.51
C GLY A 305 17.10 14.08 -47.36
N GLU A 306 17.75 14.21 -46.20
CA GLU A 306 17.31 14.75 -44.91
C GLU A 306 16.31 13.93 -44.06
N GLY A 307 16.84 13.41 -42.94
CA GLY A 307 16.06 13.05 -41.74
C GLY A 307 15.60 11.60 -41.66
N VAL A 308 16.15 10.85 -40.70
CA VAL A 308 15.66 9.51 -40.33
C VAL A 308 14.28 9.66 -39.67
N ALA A 309 13.25 9.08 -40.28
CA ALA A 309 11.89 9.01 -39.75
C ALA A 309 11.52 7.56 -39.43
N ALA A 310 11.05 7.27 -38.22
CA ALA A 310 10.40 6.01 -37.88
C ALA A 310 8.88 6.23 -37.79
N VAL A 311 8.09 5.50 -38.58
CA VAL A 311 6.62 5.58 -38.61
C VAL A 311 6.05 4.46 -37.75
N VAL A 312 5.10 4.79 -36.87
CA VAL A 312 4.29 3.81 -36.14
C VAL A 312 2.92 3.77 -36.79
N GLU A 313 2.54 2.61 -37.33
CA GLU A 313 1.19 2.40 -37.84
C GLU A 313 0.25 2.14 -36.65
N ALA A 314 -0.69 3.07 -36.42
CA ALA A 314 -1.76 2.85 -35.47
C ALA A 314 -2.75 1.85 -36.09
N GLY A 315 -2.67 0.58 -35.66
CA GLY A 315 -3.60 -0.46 -36.08
C GLY A 315 -5.04 -0.10 -35.71
N GLY A 316 -5.76 0.46 -36.68
CA GLY A 316 -7.21 0.51 -36.68
C GLY A 316 -7.73 -0.70 -37.44
N GLU A 317 -8.58 -1.50 -36.80
CA GLU A 317 -9.40 -2.49 -37.49
C GLU A 317 -10.24 -1.79 -38.56
N THR A 318 -9.86 -1.93 -39.82
CA THR A 318 -10.80 -1.83 -40.94
C THR A 318 -11.44 -3.19 -41.16
N ARG A 319 -12.71 -3.29 -40.72
CA ARG A 319 -13.77 -4.28 -41.01
C ARG A 319 -13.41 -5.54 -41.80
#